data_AF-A0A539DYT6-F1
#
_entry.id   AF-A0A539DYT6-F1
#
_cell.length_a   1.000
_cell.length_b   1.000
_cell.length_c   1.000
_cell.angle_alpha   90.00
_cell.angle_beta   90.00
_cell.angle_gamma   90.00
#
_symmetry.space_group_name_H-M   'P 1'
#
loop_
_entity.id
_entity.type
_entity.pdbx_description
1 polymer ?
#
loop_
_entity_poly.entity_id
_entity_poly.type
_entity_poly.pdbx_seq_one_letter_code
_entity_poly.pdbx_strand_id
1 'polypeptide(L)'
;MASYSTNEFKSGVKIMIDGDPYNILDNEFVKPGKGQAFNRVKMRNLKTGRVIERTFKSGDKADGADVVDVEMQYLYTDGESWHFMNNESFEQLTAEAPAMAEAAKWLKGQESCM
;
A
#
# COMPACT_ATOMS: atom_id res chain seq x y z
N MET A 1 -1.59 -1.15 -17.68
CA MET A 1 -1.47 -1.55 -16.26
C MET A 1 -0.21 -2.38 -16.12
N ALA A 2 0.69 -2.00 -15.21
CA ALA A 2 1.88 -2.81 -14.95
C ALA A 2 1.43 -4.16 -14.40
N SER A 3 1.97 -5.27 -14.90
CA SER A 3 1.70 -6.62 -14.38
C SER A 3 3.00 -7.18 -13.83
N TYR A 4 3.02 -7.59 -12.57
CA TYR A 4 4.18 -8.18 -11.92
C TYR A 4 4.08 -9.70 -11.93
N SER A 5 5.13 -10.36 -12.39
CA SER A 5 5.28 -11.81 -12.22
C SER A 5 5.73 -12.14 -10.80
N THR A 6 5.48 -13.37 -10.34
CA THR A 6 5.97 -13.85 -9.02
C THR A 6 7.47 -13.64 -8.80
N ASN A 7 8.28 -13.57 -9.85
CA ASN A 7 9.72 -13.34 -9.77
C ASN A 7 10.08 -11.88 -9.46
N GLU A 8 9.18 -10.95 -9.74
CA GLU A 8 9.34 -9.51 -9.52
C GLU A 8 8.74 -9.06 -8.19
N PHE A 9 8.14 -9.98 -7.43
CA PHE A 9 7.59 -9.71 -6.11
C PHE A 9 8.73 -9.42 -5.14
N LYS A 10 8.89 -8.16 -4.81
CA LYS A 10 9.87 -7.66 -3.83
C LYS A 10 9.13 -6.83 -2.78
N SER A 11 9.75 -6.68 -1.62
CA SER A 11 9.26 -5.77 -0.59
C SER A 11 9.09 -4.35 -1.16
N GLY A 12 7.95 -3.71 -0.89
CA GLY A 12 7.59 -2.39 -1.41
C GLY A 12 6.84 -2.40 -2.75
N VAL A 13 6.73 -3.53 -3.43
CA VAL A 13 5.91 -3.62 -4.65
C VAL A 13 4.43 -3.62 -4.27
N LYS A 14 3.67 -2.74 -4.92
CA LYS A 14 2.24 -2.54 -4.68
C LYS A 14 1.44 -3.28 -5.76
N ILE A 15 0.64 -4.25 -5.34
CA ILE A 15 -0.15 -5.11 -6.22
C ILE A 15 -1.63 -5.05 -5.88
N MET A 16 -2.44 -5.31 -6.90
CA MET A 16 -3.89 -5.36 -6.84
C MET A 16 -4.32 -6.81 -6.72
N ILE A 17 -5.04 -7.14 -5.64
CA ILE A 17 -5.55 -8.49 -5.40
C ILE A 17 -7.02 -8.38 -5.01
N ASP A 18 -7.88 -9.08 -5.75
CA ASP A 18 -9.33 -9.14 -5.49
C ASP A 18 -9.99 -7.75 -5.36
N GLY A 19 -9.45 -6.74 -6.05
CA GLY A 19 -9.93 -5.35 -6.03
C GLY A 19 -9.36 -4.45 -4.92
N ASP A 20 -8.51 -5.00 -4.04
CA ASP A 20 -7.90 -4.26 -2.94
C ASP A 20 -6.37 -4.10 -3.08
N PRO A 21 -5.81 -2.91 -2.77
CA PRO A 21 -4.40 -2.64 -2.95
C PRO A 21 -3.59 -3.22 -1.78
N TYR A 22 -2.53 -3.94 -2.11
CA TYR A 22 -1.63 -4.57 -1.15
C TYR A 22 -0.19 -4.11 -1.39
N ASN A 23 0.52 -3.85 -0.30
CA ASN A 23 1.96 -3.67 -0.32
C ASN A 23 2.65 -4.97 0.12
N ILE A 24 3.55 -5.50 -0.70
CA ILE A 24 4.33 -6.69 -0.36
C ILE A 24 5.32 -6.31 0.75
N LEU A 25 5.26 -7.03 1.86
CA LEU A 25 6.22 -6.90 2.97
C LEU A 25 7.39 -7.86 2.77
N ASP A 26 7.09 -9.10 2.41
CA ASP A 26 8.08 -10.17 2.28
C ASP A 26 7.64 -11.21 1.24
N ASN A 27 8.63 -11.88 0.63
CA ASN A 27 8.42 -12.91 -0.37
C ASN A 27 9.43 -14.04 -0.20
N GLU A 28 8.93 -15.24 0.09
CA GLU A 28 9.71 -16.46 0.25
C GLU A 28 9.48 -17.40 -0.95
N PHE A 29 10.51 -17.63 -1.76
CA PHE A 29 10.49 -18.61 -2.84
C PHE A 29 10.80 -20.01 -2.30
N VAL A 30 9.85 -20.94 -2.41
CA VAL A 30 9.98 -22.32 -1.93
C VAL A 30 9.93 -23.28 -3.11
N LYS A 31 10.99 -24.09 -3.26
CA LYS A 31 11.07 -25.18 -4.24
C LYS A 31 11.12 -26.54 -3.53
N PRO A 32 9.99 -27.26 -3.40
CA PRO A 32 9.99 -28.58 -2.77
C PRO A 32 10.73 -29.61 -3.63
N GLY A 33 11.41 -30.58 -2.99
CA GLY A 33 12.13 -31.65 -3.70
C GLY A 33 11.24 -32.54 -4.57
N LYS A 34 9.94 -32.63 -4.25
CA LYS A 34 8.87 -33.16 -5.11
C LYS A 34 7.68 -32.19 -5.05
N GLY A 35 7.37 -31.52 -6.14
CA GLY A 35 6.24 -30.58 -6.25
C GLY A 35 6.55 -29.37 -7.14
N GLN A 36 5.53 -28.55 -7.40
CA GLN A 36 5.70 -27.27 -8.10
C GLN A 36 6.28 -26.22 -7.13
N ALA A 37 7.17 -25.37 -7.63
CA ALA A 37 7.67 -24.22 -6.87
C ALA A 37 6.55 -23.19 -6.64
N PHE A 38 6.60 -22.52 -5.49
CA PHE A 38 5.62 -21.50 -5.11
C PHE A 38 6.28 -20.39 -4.28
N ASN A 39 5.66 -19.22 -4.29
CA ASN A 39 6.05 -18.07 -3.50
C ASN A 39 5.06 -17.86 -2.38
N ARG A 40 5.55 -17.80 -1.15
CA ARG A 40 4.77 -17.39 0.02
C ARG A 40 5.01 -15.90 0.23
N VAL A 41 3.98 -15.12 -0.01
CA VAL A 41 4.06 -13.65 -0.04
C VAL A 41 3.28 -13.11 1.14
N LYS A 42 3.98 -12.38 2.00
CA LYS A 42 3.38 -11.65 3.11
C LYS A 42 3.15 -10.22 2.67
N MET A 43 1.92 -9.74 2.79
CA MET A 43 1.50 -8.47 2.25
C MET A 43 0.55 -7.75 3.20
N ARG A 44 0.55 -6.43 3.16
CA ARG A 44 -0.34 -5.57 3.96
C ARG A 44 -1.38 -4.94 3.04
N ASN A 45 -2.65 -5.11 3.37
CA ASN A 45 -3.74 -4.39 2.70
C ASN A 45 -3.62 -2.90 3.05
N LEU A 46 -3.57 -2.03 2.05
CA LEU A 46 -3.39 -0.59 2.23
C LEU A 46 -4.68 0.12 2.68
N LYS A 47 -5.88 -0.45 2.42
CA LYS A 47 -7.15 0.09 2.91
C LYS A 47 -7.43 -0.26 4.37
N THR A 48 -7.16 -1.50 4.76
CA THR A 48 -7.54 -2.02 6.09
C THR A 48 -6.37 -2.15 7.06
N GLY A 49 -5.13 -1.99 6.59
CA GLY A 49 -3.91 -2.19 7.38
C GLY A 49 -3.62 -3.64 7.76
N ARG A 50 -4.51 -4.59 7.43
CA ARG A 50 -4.36 -6.01 7.79
C ARG A 50 -3.23 -6.66 7.01
N VAL A 51 -2.43 -7.45 7.71
CA VAL A 51 -1.39 -8.27 7.09
C VAL A 51 -1.96 -9.65 6.79
N ILE A 52 -1.82 -10.08 5.54
CA ILE A 52 -2.21 -11.42 5.09
C ILE A 52 -1.01 -12.12 4.46
N GLU A 53 -1.08 -13.44 4.42
CA GLU A 53 -0.12 -14.28 3.73
C GLU A 53 -0.85 -15.04 2.63
N ARG A 54 -0.33 -14.98 1.40
CA ARG A 54 -0.91 -15.66 0.25
C ARG A 54 0.17 -16.41 -0.50
N THR A 55 -0.18 -17.61 -0.96
CA THR A 55 0.71 -18.44 -1.77
C THR A 55 0.39 -18.25 -3.25
N PHE A 56 1.42 -17.99 -4.06
CA PHE A 56 1.34 -17.88 -5.52
C PHE A 56 2.13 -19.00 -6.16
N LYS A 57 1.63 -19.56 -7.26
CA LYS A 57 2.40 -20.54 -8.03
C LYS A 57 3.47 -19.81 -8.82
N SER A 58 4.63 -20.43 -9.01
CA SER A 58 5.66 -19.84 -9.87
C SER A 58 5.12 -19.63 -11.29
N GLY A 59 5.15 -18.37 -11.75
CA GLY A 59 4.63 -17.95 -13.05
C GLY A 59 3.29 -17.23 -13.01
N ASP A 60 2.63 -17.17 -11.85
CA ASP A 60 1.45 -16.31 -11.67
C ASP A 60 1.83 -14.84 -11.87
N LYS A 61 0.86 -14.06 -12.36
CA LYS A 61 0.97 -12.61 -12.52
C LYS A 61 -0.07 -11.93 -11.65
N ALA A 62 0.31 -10.83 -11.02
CA ALA A 62 -0.60 -9.92 -10.35
C ALA A 62 -0.56 -8.55 -11.03
N ASP A 63 -1.70 -7.87 -11.04
CA ASP A 63 -1.75 -6.50 -11.53
C ASP A 63 -1.09 -5.56 -10.52
N GLY A 64 -0.38 -4.56 -11.00
CA GLY A 64 0.18 -3.49 -10.19
C GLY A 64 -0.91 -2.53 -9.73
N ALA A 65 -0.88 -2.15 -8.47
CA ALA A 65 -1.74 -1.11 -7.95
C ALA A 65 -1.08 0.26 -8.20
N ASP A 66 -1.84 1.21 -8.74
CA ASP A 66 -1.38 2.59 -8.90
C ASP A 66 -1.49 3.32 -7.57
N VAL A 67 -0.38 3.33 -6.82
CA VAL A 67 -0.32 3.92 -5.48
C VAL A 67 1.00 4.65 -5.33
N VAL A 68 0.91 5.96 -5.11
CA VAL A 68 2.03 6.86 -4.93
C VAL A 68 2.01 7.37 -3.50
N ASP A 69 3.17 7.30 -2.83
CA ASP A 69 3.35 7.92 -1.53
C ASP A 69 3.84 9.35 -1.78
N VAL A 70 3.10 10.35 -1.31
CA VAL A 70 3.40 11.76 -1.56
C VAL A 70 3.48 12.46 -0.21
N GLU A 71 4.57 13.19 0.01
CA GLU A 71 4.70 14.03 1.19
C GLU A 71 3.80 15.27 1.04
N MET A 72 2.90 15.47 1.99
CA MET A 72 1.97 16.60 2.00
C MET A 72 1.96 17.29 3.36
N GLN A 73 1.82 18.61 3.34
CA GLN A 73 1.72 19.41 4.56
C GLN A 73 0.28 19.44 5.05
N TYR A 74 0.09 19.10 6.32
CA TYR A 74 -1.20 19.25 6.98
C TYR A 74 -1.53 20.72 7.22
N LEU A 75 -2.70 21.17 6.76
CA LEU A 75 -3.16 22.55 6.90
C LEU A 75 -4.11 22.70 8.11
N TYR A 76 -5.28 22.08 8.02
CA TYR A 76 -6.33 22.19 9.03
C TYR A 76 -7.32 21.01 8.92
N THR A 77 -8.18 20.89 9.93
CA THR A 77 -9.31 19.95 9.94
C THR A 77 -10.61 20.73 10.09
N ASP A 78 -11.65 20.33 9.37
CA ASP A 78 -13.00 20.88 9.46
C ASP A 78 -13.93 20.07 10.39
N GLY A 79 -13.36 19.12 11.15
CA GLY A 79 -14.03 18.26 12.12
C GLY A 79 -14.15 16.81 11.66
N GLU A 80 -14.51 16.57 10.40
CA GLU A 80 -14.64 15.22 9.82
C GLU A 80 -13.62 14.95 8.70
N SER A 81 -13.04 16.00 8.12
CA SER A 81 -12.04 15.93 7.07
C SER A 81 -10.75 16.62 7.47
N TRP A 82 -9.64 16.10 6.95
CA TRP A 82 -8.30 16.64 7.12
C TRP A 82 -7.79 17.12 5.77
N HIS A 83 -7.32 18.37 5.73
CA HIS A 83 -6.85 19.00 4.51
C HIS A 83 -5.33 19.02 4.47
N PHE A 84 -4.78 18.52 3.37
CA PHE A 84 -3.36 18.42 3.10
C PHE A 84 -3.02 19.19 1.82
N MET A 85 -1.81 19.74 1.75
CA MET A 85 -1.32 20.46 0.58
C MET A 85 0.03 19.89 0.15
N ASN A 86 0.18 19.61 -1.14
CA ASN A 86 1.48 19.29 -1.71
C ASN A 86 2.31 20.59 -1.84
N ASN A 87 3.50 20.64 -1.25
CA ASN A 87 4.36 21.83 -1.29
C ASN A 87 5.00 22.11 -2.65
N GLU A 88 5.02 21.13 -3.56
CA GLU A 88 5.58 21.27 -4.91
C GLU A 88 4.51 21.70 -5.92
N SER A 89 3.34 21.06 -5.92
CA SER A 89 2.26 21.36 -6.88
C SER A 89 1.23 22.36 -6.36
N PHE A 90 1.23 22.64 -5.05
CA PHE A 90 0.20 23.41 -4.34
C PHE A 90 -1.21 22.82 -4.46
N GLU A 91 -1.33 21.56 -4.88
CA GLU A 91 -2.60 20.83 -4.91
C GLU A 91 -3.02 20.46 -3.49
N GLN A 92 -4.32 20.59 -3.23
CA GLN A 92 -4.92 20.25 -1.95
C GLN A 92 -5.68 18.94 -2.08
N LEU A 93 -5.45 18.04 -1.12
CA LEU A 93 -6.20 16.80 -0.98
C LEU A 93 -6.88 16.77 0.38
N THR A 94 -8.06 16.15 0.40
CA THR A 94 -8.86 15.98 1.59
C THR A 94 -8.90 14.50 1.95
N ALA A 95 -8.59 14.17 3.20
CA ALA A 95 -8.71 12.82 3.74
C ALA A 95 -9.88 12.76 4.72
N GLU A 96 -10.74 11.75 4.55
CA GLU A 96 -11.85 11.47 5.46
C GLU A 96 -11.39 10.63 6.67
N ALA A 97 -12.20 10.61 7.74
CA ALA A 97 -11.98 9.80 8.93
C ALA A 97 -11.53 8.34 8.69
N PRO A 98 -12.12 7.54 7.77
CA PRO A 98 -11.65 6.18 7.51
C PRO A 98 -10.23 6.10 6.95
N ALA A 99 -9.79 7.10 6.18
CA ALA A 99 -8.43 7.15 5.64
C ALA A 99 -7.40 7.56 6.71
N MET A 100 -7.81 8.42 7.64
CA MET A 100 -6.95 8.92 8.70
C MET A 100 -6.71 7.93 9.84
N ALA A 101 -7.64 6.98 10.06
CA ALA A 101 -7.54 5.92 11.07
C ALA A 101 -7.00 6.44 12.43
N GLU A 102 -5.82 5.97 12.87
CA GLU A 102 -5.20 6.42 14.13
C GLU A 102 -4.33 7.68 13.98
N ALA A 103 -3.97 8.06 12.75
CA ALA A 103 -3.09 9.20 12.46
C ALA A 103 -3.73 10.55 12.84
N ALA A 104 -5.07 10.64 12.81
CA ALA A 104 -5.82 11.83 13.22
C ALA A 104 -5.45 12.37 14.61
N LYS A 105 -5.03 11.49 15.54
CA LYS A 105 -4.67 11.87 16.92
C LYS A 105 -3.32 12.57 17.05
N TRP A 106 -2.48 12.48 16.02
CA TRP A 106 -1.09 12.93 16.06
C TRP A 106 -0.89 14.30 15.41
N LEU A 107 -1.88 14.79 14.66
CA LEU A 107 -1.79 16.04 13.91
C LEU A 107 -2.01 17.26 14.83
N LYS A 108 -1.00 18.13 14.91
CA LYS A 108 -1.09 19.38 15.69
C LYS A 108 -1.15 20.64 14.82
N GLY A 109 -0.60 20.61 13.61
CA GLY A 109 -0.65 21.71 12.64
C GLY A 109 0.69 21.98 11.95
N GLN A 110 0.66 22.28 10.64
CA GLN A 110 1.83 22.61 9.79
C GLN A 110 2.89 21.51 9.62
N GLU A 111 2.64 20.30 10.07
CA GLU A 111 3.56 19.16 9.95
C GLU A 111 3.51 18.54 8.54
N SER A 112 4.66 18.15 8.00
CA SER A 112 4.74 17.32 6.80
C SER A 112 4.40 15.87 7.14
N CYS A 113 3.49 15.27 6.38
CA CYS A 113 2.97 13.93 6.58
C CYS A 113 3.17 13.10 5.29
N MET A 114 3.36 11.79 5.45
CA MET A 114 3.44 10.78 4.38
C MET A 114 2.57 9.59 4.74
#